data_AF-A0A7X7RU76-F1
#
_entry.id   AF-A0A7X7RU76-F1
#
_cell.length_a   1.000
_cell.length_b   1.000
_cell.length_c   1.000
_cell.angle_alpha   90.00
_cell.angle_beta   90.00
_cell.angle_gamma   90.00
#
_symmetry.space_group_name_H-M   'P 1'
#
loop_
_entity.id
_entity.type
_entity.pdbx_description
1 polymer ?
#
loop_
_entity_poly.entity_id
_entity_poly.type
_entity_poly.pdbx_seq_one_letter_code
_entity_poly.pdbx_strand_id
1 'polypeptide(L)'
;MRNLPIAYGNSCYAKTWTNKTTTFDELCMRLSETIRTTESVEEYPKLLKAERDRIKDKGGFVGGQLRDNRRKRETVASRSMLTLDADHATPELISSFKTSCAYAACLYTTHGHTTEAPRARIIVPMVRDVTPDEYIAIARYFTDSLGIDQFDECSYRPHQLMYWPTTPS
;
A
#
# COMPACT_ATOMS: atom_id res chain seq x y z
N MET A 1 -18.67 3.15 -8.25
CA MET A 1 -18.04 2.96 -6.92
C MET A 1 -18.20 4.25 -6.10
N ARG A 2 -18.16 4.18 -4.76
CA ARG A 2 -18.29 5.37 -3.90
C ARG A 2 -16.99 6.19 -3.85
N ASN A 3 -17.07 7.43 -3.35
CA ASN A 3 -15.88 8.20 -2.97
C ASN A 3 -15.23 7.60 -1.71
N LEU A 4 -13.91 7.45 -1.74
CA LEU A 4 -13.10 6.86 -0.69
C LEU A 4 -12.27 7.95 0.01
N PRO A 5 -12.39 8.11 1.34
CA PRO A 5 -11.45 8.90 2.12
C PRO A 5 -10.02 8.40 1.94
N ILE A 6 -9.09 9.33 1.70
CA ILE A 6 -7.66 9.03 1.51
C ILE A 6 -6.83 10.21 2.03
N ALA A 7 -5.74 9.93 2.73
CA ALA A 7 -4.84 10.95 3.25
C ALA A 7 -3.48 10.88 2.56
N TYR A 8 -3.01 12.00 2.00
CA TYR A 8 -1.76 12.06 1.24
C TYR A 8 -0.60 12.63 2.05
N GLY A 9 0.57 11.98 1.96
CA GLY A 9 1.83 12.45 2.54
C GLY A 9 2.90 12.56 1.46
N ASN A 10 3.75 13.59 1.55
CA ASN A 10 4.87 13.80 0.62
C ASN A 10 6.10 12.94 0.95
N SER A 11 6.12 12.29 2.11
CA SER A 11 7.15 11.38 2.59
C SER A 11 6.58 10.50 3.70
N CYS A 12 7.19 9.35 4.01
CA CYS A 12 6.84 8.60 5.21
C CYS A 12 7.06 9.38 6.51
N TYR A 13 7.94 10.39 6.48
CA TYR A 13 8.24 11.33 7.57
C TYR A 13 7.32 12.57 7.57
N ALA A 14 6.34 12.64 6.67
CA ALA A 14 5.42 13.77 6.59
C ALA A 14 4.72 14.03 7.93
N LYS A 15 4.83 15.28 8.42
CA LYS A 15 4.14 15.74 9.63
C LYS A 15 2.65 15.97 9.37
N THR A 16 2.28 16.31 8.14
CA THR A 16 0.90 16.62 7.75
C THR A 16 0.49 15.69 6.61
N TRP A 17 -0.65 15.03 6.80
CA TRP A 17 -1.26 14.10 5.87
C TRP A 17 -2.61 14.66 5.44
N THR A 18 -2.67 15.26 4.25
CA THR A 18 -3.85 16.00 3.79
C THR A 18 -4.98 15.04 3.45
N ASN A 19 -6.07 15.09 4.21
CA ASN A 19 -7.29 14.33 3.89
C ASN A 19 -7.95 14.84 2.61
N LYS A 20 -8.32 13.90 1.74
CA LYS A 20 -9.03 14.10 0.49
C LYS A 20 -10.02 12.94 0.28
N THR A 21 -10.71 12.99 -0.84
CA THR A 21 -11.52 11.89 -1.36
C THR A 21 -11.04 11.54 -2.76
N THR A 22 -11.15 10.28 -3.15
CA THR A 22 -10.86 9.80 -4.52
C THR A 22 -11.82 8.68 -4.89
N THR A 23 -12.04 8.45 -6.18
CA THR A 23 -12.67 7.20 -6.63
C THR A 23 -11.62 6.09 -6.70
N PHE A 24 -12.07 4.83 -6.68
CA PHE A 24 -11.13 3.72 -6.83
C PHE A 24 -10.45 3.71 -8.20
N ASP A 25 -11.18 4.10 -9.26
CA ASP A 25 -10.65 4.14 -10.62
C ASP A 25 -9.55 5.21 -10.77
N GLU A 26 -9.75 6.39 -10.17
CA GLU A 26 -8.71 7.44 -10.09
C GLU A 26 -7.45 6.95 -9.36
N LEU A 27 -7.63 6.25 -8.24
CA LEU A 27 -6.52 5.68 -7.50
C LEU A 27 -5.79 4.62 -8.34
N CYS A 28 -6.50 3.74 -9.03
CA CYS A 28 -5.94 2.74 -9.94
C CYS A 28 -5.15 3.39 -11.09
N MET A 29 -5.70 4.43 -11.73
CA MET A 29 -4.99 5.19 -12.77
C MET A 29 -3.68 5.75 -12.23
N ARG A 30 -3.71 6.39 -11.07
CA ARG A 30 -2.50 6.94 -10.44
C ARG A 30 -1.48 5.85 -10.06
N LEU A 31 -1.94 4.70 -9.57
CA LEU A 31 -1.08 3.57 -9.19
C LEU A 31 -0.50 2.82 -10.40
N SER A 32 -1.07 2.99 -11.58
CA SER A 32 -0.53 2.43 -12.83
C SER A 32 0.68 3.20 -13.36
N GLU A 33 0.87 4.45 -12.91
CA GLU A 33 1.98 5.31 -13.32
C GLU A 33 3.10 5.26 -12.27
N THR A 34 4.16 4.52 -12.57
CA THR A 34 5.33 4.39 -11.68
C THR A 34 6.33 5.54 -11.85
N ILE A 35 6.92 5.98 -10.75
CA ILE A 35 7.99 6.98 -10.75
C ILE A 35 9.33 6.26 -10.93
N ARG A 36 10.03 6.57 -12.03
CA ARG A 36 11.38 6.03 -12.30
C ARG A 36 12.45 6.75 -11.47
N THR A 37 13.36 5.98 -10.90
CA THR A 37 14.54 6.46 -10.15
C THR A 37 15.83 6.16 -10.91
N THR A 38 16.96 6.69 -10.47
CA THR A 38 18.19 6.75 -11.27
C THR A 38 19.04 5.48 -11.20
N GLU A 39 18.96 4.76 -10.09
CA GLU A 39 19.68 3.50 -9.90
C GLU A 39 19.03 2.35 -10.69
N SER A 40 19.84 1.36 -11.04
CA SER A 40 19.35 0.14 -11.68
C SER A 40 18.77 -0.87 -10.69
N VAL A 41 18.05 -1.87 -11.20
CA VAL A 41 17.54 -3.00 -10.42
C VAL A 41 18.67 -3.77 -9.71
N GLU A 42 19.86 -3.85 -10.30
CA GLU A 42 21.05 -4.51 -9.74
C GLU A 42 21.80 -3.65 -8.72
N GLU A 43 21.71 -2.32 -8.84
CA GLU A 43 22.35 -1.37 -7.93
C GLU A 43 21.55 -1.18 -6.64
N TYR A 44 20.23 -1.01 -6.76
CA TYR A 44 19.33 -0.76 -5.64
C TYR A 44 19.54 -1.69 -4.43
N PRO A 45 19.57 -3.04 -4.58
CA PRO A 45 19.73 -3.95 -3.44
C PRO A 45 21.10 -3.84 -2.76
N LYS A 46 22.12 -3.30 -3.43
CA LYS A 46 23.48 -3.12 -2.89
C LYS A 46 23.61 -1.85 -2.04
N LEU A 47 22.69 -0.90 -2.17
CA LEU A 47 22.67 0.33 -1.38
C LEU A 47 22.34 0.05 0.08
N LEU A 48 22.80 0.95 0.97
CA LEU A 48 22.45 0.90 2.39
C LEU A 48 20.94 1.05 2.59
N LYS A 49 20.38 0.39 3.60
CA LYS A 49 18.92 0.44 3.89
C LYS A 49 18.37 1.86 3.94
N ALA A 50 19.07 2.77 4.63
CA ALA A 50 18.66 4.17 4.75
C ALA A 50 18.60 4.89 3.38
N GLU A 51 19.51 4.56 2.48
CA GLU A 51 19.53 5.10 1.13
C GLU A 51 18.41 4.51 0.27
N ARG A 52 18.19 3.19 0.34
CA ARG A 52 17.04 2.53 -0.30
C ARG A 52 15.71 3.10 0.14
N ASP A 53 15.57 3.38 1.43
CA ASP A 53 14.37 4.00 2.02
C ASP A 53 14.19 5.44 1.54
N ARG A 54 15.27 6.22 1.43
CA ARG A 54 15.24 7.59 0.88
C ARG A 54 14.87 7.60 -0.61
N ILE A 55 15.41 6.69 -1.39
CA ILE A 55 15.20 6.63 -2.85
C ILE A 55 13.74 6.29 -3.18
N LYS A 56 13.19 5.26 -2.54
CA LYS A 56 11.81 4.80 -2.77
C LYS A 56 10.75 5.74 -2.22
N ASP A 57 11.11 6.60 -1.25
CA ASP A 57 10.16 7.52 -0.64
C ASP A 57 9.88 8.71 -1.56
N LYS A 58 8.86 8.57 -2.40
CA LYS A 58 8.25 9.65 -3.19
C LYS A 58 6.92 10.11 -2.61
N GLY A 59 6.73 9.87 -1.31
CA GLY A 59 5.46 10.01 -0.63
C GLY A 59 4.54 8.81 -0.81
N GLY A 60 3.30 8.99 -0.37
CA GLY A 60 2.32 7.91 -0.37
C GLY A 60 0.97 8.35 0.15
N PHE A 61 0.18 7.36 0.55
CA PHE A 61 -1.17 7.58 1.04
C PHE A 61 -1.51 6.65 2.21
N VAL A 62 -2.49 7.06 3.01
CA VAL A 62 -3.20 6.21 3.96
C VAL A 62 -4.63 6.06 3.46
N GLY A 63 -5.10 4.82 3.30
CA GLY A 63 -6.45 4.51 2.81
C GLY A 63 -7.52 4.74 3.88
N GLY A 64 -7.89 6.00 4.11
CA GLY A 64 -8.86 6.38 5.13
C GLY A 64 -8.75 7.85 5.52
N GLN A 65 -9.33 8.19 6.67
CA GLN A 65 -9.32 9.55 7.22
C GLN A 65 -8.47 9.63 8.49
N LEU A 66 -7.69 10.71 8.60
CA LEU A 66 -6.82 10.99 9.73
C LEU A 66 -7.29 12.25 10.47
N ARG A 67 -7.58 12.15 11.77
CA ARG A 67 -7.79 13.32 12.64
C ARG A 67 -6.56 14.20 12.65
N ASP A 68 -6.78 15.50 12.63
CA ASP A 68 -5.75 16.56 12.65
C ASP A 68 -4.71 16.46 11.53
N ASN A 69 -5.02 15.74 10.44
CA ASN A 69 -4.07 15.43 9.36
C ASN A 69 -2.76 14.79 9.89
N ARG A 70 -2.84 13.99 10.96
CA ARG A 70 -1.67 13.32 11.56
C ARG A 70 -1.75 11.82 11.32
N ARG A 71 -0.64 11.21 10.88
CA ARG A 71 -0.52 9.75 10.80
C ARG A 71 0.07 9.20 12.10
N LYS A 72 -0.78 8.85 13.04
CA LYS A 72 -0.49 8.07 14.25
C LYS A 72 -1.60 7.05 14.47
N ARG A 73 -1.38 6.05 15.32
CA ARG A 73 -2.39 5.00 15.57
C ARG A 73 -3.70 5.60 16.08
N GLU A 74 -3.61 6.51 17.03
CA GLU A 74 -4.73 7.15 17.71
C GLU A 74 -5.44 8.19 16.84
N THR A 75 -4.81 8.69 15.78
CA THR A 75 -5.41 9.70 14.92
C THR A 75 -6.10 9.10 13.69
N VAL A 76 -6.06 7.78 13.49
CA VAL A 76 -6.86 7.15 12.42
C VAL A 76 -8.35 7.22 12.79
N ALA A 77 -9.12 8.00 12.03
CA ALA A 77 -10.55 8.14 12.24
C ALA A 77 -11.31 6.95 11.62
N SER A 78 -10.89 6.56 10.41
CA SER A 78 -11.51 5.46 9.67
C SER A 78 -10.57 4.92 8.59
N ARG A 79 -10.90 3.74 8.06
CA ARG A 79 -10.26 3.12 6.89
C ARG A 79 -11.30 2.92 5.80
N SER A 80 -10.93 3.26 4.57
CA SER A 80 -11.82 3.19 3.40
C SER A 80 -11.47 2.03 2.45
N MET A 81 -10.30 1.43 2.65
CA MET A 81 -9.73 0.37 1.82
C MET A 81 -8.72 -0.45 2.63
N LEU A 82 -8.59 -1.73 2.29
CA LEU A 82 -7.44 -2.53 2.67
C LEU A 82 -6.21 -2.03 1.93
N THR A 83 -5.10 -1.95 2.65
CA THR A 83 -3.79 -1.66 2.07
C THR A 83 -2.81 -2.69 2.60
N LEU A 84 -2.44 -3.65 1.77
CA LEU A 84 -1.66 -4.83 2.16
C LEU A 84 -0.28 -4.77 1.50
N ASP A 85 0.78 -5.02 2.26
CA ASP A 85 2.17 -5.02 1.79
C ASP A 85 2.66 -6.48 1.72
N ALA A 86 2.61 -7.06 0.52
CA ALA A 86 3.03 -8.43 0.24
C ALA A 86 4.54 -8.44 -0.07
N ASP A 87 5.35 -8.35 0.98
CA ASP A 87 6.81 -8.28 0.90
C ASP A 87 7.49 -9.65 0.76
N HIS A 88 6.74 -10.72 1.02
CA HIS A 88 7.16 -12.11 0.85
C HIS A 88 6.24 -12.84 -0.14
N ALA A 89 5.78 -12.13 -1.17
CA ALA A 89 4.85 -12.67 -2.16
C ALA A 89 5.50 -13.79 -2.96
N THR A 90 4.79 -14.90 -3.11
CA THR A 90 5.17 -15.93 -4.08
C THR A 90 4.72 -15.54 -5.49
N PRO A 91 5.38 -16.06 -6.55
CA PRO A 91 4.87 -15.94 -7.92
C PRO A 91 3.41 -16.42 -8.06
N GLU A 92 3.04 -17.44 -7.29
CA GLU A 92 1.68 -17.99 -7.22
C GLU A 92 0.70 -16.98 -6.63
N LEU A 93 1.05 -16.24 -5.59
CA LEU A 93 0.19 -15.18 -5.05
C LEU A 93 -0.11 -14.12 -6.12
N ILE A 94 0.92 -13.61 -6.80
CA ILE A 94 0.72 -12.55 -7.81
C ILE A 94 -0.09 -13.06 -9.00
N SER A 95 0.19 -14.28 -9.48
CA SER A 95 -0.52 -14.86 -10.62
C SER A 95 -1.97 -15.21 -10.28
N SER A 96 -2.21 -15.87 -9.14
CA SER A 96 -3.56 -16.23 -8.69
C SER A 96 -4.41 -15.02 -8.32
N PHE A 97 -3.81 -13.97 -7.74
CA PHE A 97 -4.57 -12.78 -7.37
C PHE A 97 -5.20 -12.09 -8.58
N LYS A 98 -4.52 -12.09 -9.73
CA LYS A 98 -5.06 -11.53 -10.99
C LYS A 98 -6.28 -12.27 -11.53
N THR A 99 -6.41 -13.57 -11.24
CA THR A 99 -7.48 -14.42 -11.79
C THR A 99 -8.57 -14.74 -10.79
N SER A 100 -8.25 -14.74 -9.49
CA SER A 100 -9.08 -15.34 -8.45
C SER A 100 -9.57 -14.33 -7.41
N CYS A 101 -9.14 -13.07 -7.45
CA CYS A 101 -9.66 -12.05 -6.55
C CYS A 101 -11.14 -11.77 -6.87
N ALA A 102 -12.03 -12.14 -5.96
CA ALA A 102 -13.48 -11.93 -6.10
C ALA A 102 -13.92 -10.46 -5.92
N TYR A 103 -12.99 -9.58 -5.56
CA TYR A 103 -13.26 -8.19 -5.24
C TYR A 103 -12.58 -7.26 -6.25
N ALA A 104 -13.08 -6.03 -6.39
CA ALA A 104 -12.31 -4.98 -7.02
C ALA A 104 -10.99 -4.82 -6.27
N ALA A 105 -9.87 -4.83 -6.99
CA ALA A 105 -8.56 -4.71 -6.36
C ALA A 105 -7.56 -4.08 -7.32
N CYS A 106 -6.53 -3.46 -6.74
CA CYS A 106 -5.37 -2.95 -7.45
C CYS A 106 -4.13 -3.63 -6.88
N LEU A 107 -3.31 -4.21 -7.76
CA LEU A 107 -2.01 -4.77 -7.42
C LEU A 107 -0.95 -3.97 -8.15
N TYR A 108 0.03 -3.45 -7.41
CA TYR A 108 1.21 -2.80 -7.98
C TYR A 108 2.47 -3.21 -7.23
N THR A 109 3.60 -3.22 -7.92
CA THR A 109 4.87 -3.70 -7.37
C THR A 109 5.49 -2.68 -6.41
N THR A 110 6.31 -3.17 -5.48
CA THR A 110 7.16 -2.29 -4.68
C THR A 110 8.44 -1.95 -5.45
N HIS A 111 9.19 -0.97 -4.95
CA HIS A 111 10.46 -0.55 -5.55
C HIS A 111 11.47 -1.69 -5.69
N GLY A 112 11.51 -2.59 -4.70
CA GLY A 112 12.47 -3.69 -4.66
C GLY A 112 11.91 -4.99 -5.26
N HIS A 113 10.87 -4.92 -6.08
CA HIS A 113 10.30 -6.09 -6.75
C HIS A 113 11.28 -6.62 -7.82
N THR A 114 11.53 -7.93 -7.82
CA THR A 114 12.13 -8.65 -8.95
C THR A 114 11.33 -9.92 -9.25
N THR A 115 11.61 -10.55 -10.39
CA THR A 115 11.01 -11.84 -10.75
C THR A 115 11.38 -12.96 -9.76
N GLU A 116 12.56 -12.92 -9.17
CA GLU A 116 13.09 -13.90 -8.22
C GLU A 116 12.66 -13.61 -6.78
N ALA A 117 12.42 -12.33 -6.46
CA ALA A 117 11.95 -11.87 -5.15
C ALA A 117 10.71 -10.97 -5.33
N PRO A 118 9.54 -11.57 -5.60
CA PRO A 118 8.34 -10.80 -5.88
C PRO A 118 7.86 -10.03 -4.66
N ARG A 119 7.61 -8.73 -4.85
CA ARG A 119 7.06 -7.84 -3.82
C ARG A 119 5.96 -6.97 -4.42
N ALA A 120 4.82 -6.89 -3.75
CA ALA A 120 3.68 -6.14 -4.27
C ALA A 120 2.86 -5.51 -3.14
N ARG A 121 2.02 -4.56 -3.52
CA ARG A 121 0.98 -4.00 -2.67
C ARG A 121 -0.37 -4.30 -3.27
N ILE A 122 -1.31 -4.63 -2.41
CA ILE A 122 -2.70 -4.94 -2.78
C ILE A 122 -3.62 -3.94 -2.09
N ILE A 123 -4.41 -3.24 -2.90
CA ILE A 123 -5.42 -2.28 -2.45
C ILE A 123 -6.80 -2.85 -2.78
N VAL A 124 -7.68 -2.92 -1.78
CA VAL A 124 -9.07 -3.40 -1.95
C VAL A 124 -10.03 -2.35 -1.36
N PRO A 125 -10.87 -1.69 -2.17
CA PRO A 125 -11.78 -0.66 -1.69
C PRO A 125 -12.91 -1.30 -0.87
N MET A 126 -13.34 -0.62 0.19
CA MET A 126 -14.45 -1.07 1.02
C MET A 126 -15.75 -0.33 0.69
N VAL A 127 -16.86 -1.05 0.81
CA VAL A 127 -18.22 -0.51 0.54
C VAL A 127 -18.66 0.54 1.56
N ARG A 128 -18.02 0.57 2.73
CA ARG A 128 -18.22 1.57 3.79
C ARG A 128 -16.88 1.89 4.44
N ASP A 129 -16.83 3.01 5.15
CA ASP A 129 -15.73 3.26 6.06
C ASP A 129 -15.83 2.29 7.26
N VAL A 130 -14.67 1.81 7.71
CA VAL A 130 -14.56 0.90 8.84
C VAL A 130 -13.71 1.54 9.95
N THR A 131 -13.94 1.11 11.18
CA THR A 131 -13.14 1.56 12.32
C THR A 131 -11.71 0.99 12.23
N PRO A 132 -10.73 1.58 12.96
CA PRO A 132 -9.39 1.01 13.05
C PRO A 132 -9.37 -0.46 13.49
N ASP A 133 -10.26 -0.87 14.39
CA ASP A 133 -10.31 -2.25 14.90
C ASP A 133 -10.94 -3.21 13.87
N GLU A 134 -12.03 -2.79 13.21
CA GLU A 134 -12.61 -3.53 12.10
C GLU A 134 -11.60 -3.74 10.98
N TYR A 135 -10.81 -2.73 10.64
CA TYR A 135 -9.76 -2.83 9.63
C TYR A 135 -8.78 -3.97 9.93
N ILE A 136 -8.32 -4.10 11.18
CA ILE A 136 -7.36 -5.13 11.57
C ILE A 136 -7.97 -6.52 11.38
N ALA A 137 -9.20 -6.71 11.85
CA ALA A 137 -9.91 -7.98 11.74
C ALA A 137 -10.14 -8.36 10.27
N ILE A 138 -10.63 -7.42 9.46
CA ILE A 138 -10.88 -7.63 8.03
C ILE A 138 -9.57 -7.91 7.29
N ALA A 139 -8.50 -7.16 7.56
CA ALA A 139 -7.20 -7.36 6.90
C ALA A 139 -6.65 -8.77 7.18
N ARG A 140 -6.69 -9.24 8.43
CA ARG A 140 -6.25 -10.59 8.81
C ARG A 140 -7.12 -11.67 8.18
N TYR A 141 -8.44 -11.51 8.22
CA TYR A 141 -9.37 -12.46 7.60
C TYR A 141 -9.16 -12.56 6.09
N PHE A 142 -8.93 -11.42 5.44
CA PHE A 142 -8.67 -11.37 4.00
C PHE A 142 -7.37 -12.09 3.63
N THR A 143 -6.28 -11.81 4.36
CA THR A 143 -4.96 -12.38 4.05
C THR A 143 -4.80 -13.85 4.48
N ASP A 144 -5.59 -14.34 5.44
CA ASP A 144 -5.58 -15.75 5.85
C ASP A 144 -5.81 -16.70 4.67
N SER A 145 -6.84 -16.41 3.85
CA SER A 145 -7.15 -17.16 2.63
C SER A 145 -6.07 -17.07 1.54
N LEU A 146 -5.15 -16.12 1.64
CA LEU A 146 -4.08 -15.86 0.69
C LEU A 146 -2.70 -16.30 1.20
N GLY A 147 -2.62 -16.92 2.38
CA GLY A 147 -1.36 -17.21 3.06
C GLY A 147 -0.83 -15.97 3.77
N ILE A 148 -1.27 -15.79 5.02
CA ILE A 148 -1.04 -14.60 5.83
C ILE A 148 0.44 -14.19 5.97
N ASP A 149 1.35 -15.17 5.97
CA ASP A 149 2.79 -14.99 6.15
C ASP A 149 3.48 -14.32 4.94
N GLN A 150 2.78 -14.20 3.81
CA GLN A 150 3.27 -13.47 2.63
C GLN A 150 3.21 -11.95 2.80
N PHE A 151 2.47 -11.47 3.81
CA PHE A 151 2.20 -10.06 4.05
C PHE A 151 2.96 -9.55 5.28
N ASP A 152 3.60 -8.40 5.16
CA ASP A 152 4.28 -7.74 6.28
C ASP A 152 3.27 -7.39 7.39
N GLU A 153 3.68 -7.52 8.64
CA GLU A 153 2.85 -7.23 9.82
C GLU A 153 2.26 -5.81 9.81
N CYS A 154 2.92 -4.87 9.13
CA CYS A 154 2.45 -3.50 8.97
C CYS A 154 1.10 -3.42 8.23
N SER A 155 0.76 -4.42 7.41
CA SER A 155 -0.54 -4.54 6.73
C SER A 155 -1.70 -4.49 7.72
N TYR A 156 -1.48 -4.97 8.95
CA TYR A 156 -2.46 -5.03 10.03
C TYR A 156 -2.40 -3.82 10.98
N ARG A 157 -1.73 -2.74 10.58
CA ARG A 157 -1.67 -1.48 11.35
C ARG A 157 -2.61 -0.44 10.73
N PRO A 158 -3.54 0.14 11.48
CA PRO A 158 -4.50 1.12 10.92
C PRO A 158 -3.84 2.37 10.32
N HIS A 159 -2.68 2.77 10.84
CA HIS A 159 -1.94 3.97 10.40
C HIS A 159 -0.88 3.64 9.32
N GLN A 160 -0.93 2.43 8.75
CA GLN A 160 -0.03 2.04 7.68
C GLN A 160 -0.27 2.89 6.43
N LEU A 161 0.83 3.43 5.91
CA LEU A 161 0.86 4.12 4.63
C LEU A 161 1.23 3.13 3.52
N MET A 162 0.88 3.47 2.29
CA MET A 162 1.41 2.83 1.09
C MET A 162 2.17 3.85 0.27
N TYR A 163 3.42 3.53 -0.06
CA TYR A 163 4.23 4.36 -0.95
C TYR A 163 3.63 4.35 -2.34
N TRP A 164 3.80 5.47 -3.05
CA TRP A 164 3.55 5.50 -4.49
C TRP A 164 4.44 4.48 -5.23
N PRO A 165 3.97 3.92 -6.36
CA PRO A 165 4.77 3.04 -7.18
C PRO A 165 6.05 3.76 -7.62
N THR A 166 7.17 3.08 -7.44
CA THR A 166 8.48 3.54 -7.89
C THR A 166 9.20 2.36 -8.52
N THR A 167 10.05 2.61 -9.51
CA THR A 167 10.77 1.56 -10.23
C THR A 167 12.19 2.03 -10.52
N PRO A 168 13.22 1.22 -10.22
CA PRO A 168 14.58 1.46 -10.71
C PRO A 168 14.60 1.65 -12.24
N SER A 169 15.62 2.35 -12.74
CA SER A 169 15.83 2.50 -14.19
C SER A 169 16.23 1.18 -14.85
#